data_AF-A0A9X2GMU7-F1
#
_entry.id   AF-A0A9X2GMU7-F1
#
_cell.length_a   1.000
_cell.length_b   1.000
_cell.length_c   1.000
_cell.angle_alpha   90.00
_cell.angle_beta   90.00
_cell.angle_gamma   90.00
#
_symmetry.space_group_name_H-M   'P 1'
#
loop_
_entity.id
_entity.type
_entity.pdbx_description
1 polymer ?
#
loop_
_entity_poly.entity_id
_entity_poly.type
_entity_poly.pdbx_seq_one_letter_code
_entity_poly.pdbx_strand_id
1 'polypeptide(L)'
;MLHRMVDALARRLSDDPVGLVHVEPLREHLRDAMNIAIALNQEKPRGYSFGELAKILGMRRESVYVRAIKGRALLAEMRARLGVTSLRRHREARLQEAALPDRRPAGVHHRANLS
;
A
#
# COMPACT_ATOMS: atom_id res chain seq x y z
N MET A 1 -1.09 21.55 3.78
CA MET A 1 -1.98 20.77 4.65
C MET A 1 -1.18 19.95 5.67
N LEU A 2 -0.31 19.02 5.24
CA LEU A 2 0.51 18.20 6.14
C LEU A 2 1.37 19.01 7.13
N HIS A 3 2.06 20.06 6.66
CA HIS A 3 2.87 20.91 7.53
C HIS A 3 2.08 21.52 8.69
N ARG A 4 0.85 22.00 8.43
CA ARG A 4 -0.02 22.55 9.49
C ARG A 4 -0.44 21.50 10.51
N MET A 5 -0.64 20.25 10.08
CA MET A 5 -0.95 19.14 10.99
C MET A 5 0.26 18.78 11.86
N VAL A 6 1.46 18.77 11.27
CA VAL A 6 2.71 18.52 12.01
C VAL A 6 2.95 19.62 13.04
N ASP A 7 2.76 20.88 12.67
CA ASP A 7 2.91 22.01 13.60
C ASP A 7 1.89 21.96 14.75
N ALA A 8 0.64 21.61 14.45
CA ALA A 8 -0.40 21.44 15.47
C ALA A 8 -0.07 20.30 16.43
N LEU A 9 0.44 19.17 15.91
CA LEU A 9 0.91 18.06 16.74
C LEU A 9 2.10 18.47 17.61
N ALA A 10 3.09 19.18 17.05
CA ALA A 10 4.24 19.66 17.79
C ALA A 10 3.84 20.57 18.96
N ARG A 11 2.94 21.54 18.71
CA ARG A 11 2.39 22.41 19.77
C ARG A 11 1.66 21.63 20.85
N ARG A 12 0.79 20.69 20.45
CA ARG A 12 0.07 19.84 21.40
C ARG A 12 1.01 19.00 22.27
N LEU A 13 2.09 18.47 21.70
CA LEU A 13 3.10 17.70 22.44
C LEU A 13 3.95 18.57 23.37
N SER A 14 4.15 19.85 23.04
CA SER A 14 4.75 20.82 23.95
C SER A 14 3.84 21.13 25.14
N ASP A 15 2.53 21.22 24.92
CA ASP A 15 1.53 21.49 25.96
C ASP A 15 1.21 20.26 26.83
N ASP A 16 1.29 19.06 26.26
CA ASP A 16 1.00 17.79 26.94
C ASP A 16 1.97 16.67 26.49
N PRO A 17 3.09 16.50 27.23
CA PRO A 17 4.11 15.49 26.93
C PRO A 17 3.60 14.06 27.01
N VAL A 18 2.47 13.78 27.67
CA VAL A 18 1.88 12.44 27.71
C VAL A 18 1.48 11.99 26.31
N GLY A 19 1.17 12.93 25.41
CA GLY A 19 0.87 12.64 24.00
C GLY A 19 2.04 11.99 23.23
N LEU A 20 3.27 12.03 23.76
CA LEU A 20 4.44 11.37 23.13
C LEU A 20 4.25 9.86 22.97
N VAL A 21 3.40 9.23 23.79
CA VAL A 21 3.05 7.80 23.65
C VAL A 21 2.43 7.46 22.29
N HIS A 22 1.86 8.45 21.59
CA HIS A 22 1.25 8.26 20.27
C HIS A 22 2.22 8.48 19.10
N VAL A 23 3.39 9.09 19.35
CA VAL A 23 4.34 9.42 18.28
C VAL A 23 4.94 8.17 17.66
N GLU A 24 5.31 7.18 18.47
CA GLU A 24 5.89 5.93 17.97
C GLU A 24 4.89 5.12 17.12
N PRO A 25 3.64 4.86 17.58
CA PRO A 25 2.61 4.26 16.74
C PRO A 25 2.34 5.03 15.44
N LEU A 26 2.30 6.37 15.50
CA LEU A 26 2.11 7.19 14.31
C LEU A 26 3.26 7.03 13.30
N ARG A 27 4.50 6.97 13.80
CA ARG A 27 5.69 6.73 12.98
C ARG A 27 5.64 5.37 12.30
N GLU A 28 5.20 4.34 13.01
CA GLU A 28 5.00 2.99 12.46
C GLU A 28 3.92 3.00 11.38
N HIS A 29 2.75 3.59 11.64
CA HIS A 29 1.67 3.68 10.65
C HIS A 29 2.07 4.44 9.38
N LEU A 30 2.82 5.53 9.51
CA LEU A 30 3.35 6.26 8.34
C LEU A 30 4.36 5.43 7.55
N ARG A 31 5.20 4.65 8.25
CA ARG A 31 6.15 3.72 7.62
C ARG A 31 5.42 2.62 6.85
N ASP A 32 4.37 2.05 7.44
CA ASP A 32 3.56 1.01 6.82
C ASP A 32 2.79 1.53 5.61
N ALA A 33 2.19 2.72 5.72
CA ALA A 33 1.54 3.39 4.61
C ALA A 33 2.50 3.59 3.43
N MET A 34 3.74 4.01 3.69
CA MET A 34 4.77 4.16 2.66
C MET A 34 5.12 2.80 2.02
N ASN A 35 5.30 1.75 2.82
CA ASN A 35 5.61 0.42 2.32
C ASN A 35 4.49 -0.11 1.41
N ILE A 36 3.23 0.04 1.83
CA ILE A 36 2.04 -0.34 1.08
C ILE A 36 1.94 0.46 -0.23
N ALA A 37 2.15 1.78 -0.19
CA ALA A 37 2.11 2.62 -1.39
C ALA A 37 3.16 2.19 -2.43
N ILE A 38 4.37 1.88 -2.00
CA ILE A 38 5.43 1.34 -2.87
C ILE A 38 4.99 -0.02 -3.47
N ALA A 39 4.44 -0.92 -2.66
CA ALA A 39 3.98 -2.22 -3.13
C ALA A 39 2.84 -2.09 -4.16
N LEU A 40 1.83 -1.26 -3.89
CA LEU A 40 0.73 -0.98 -4.81
C LEU A 40 1.20 -0.35 -6.11
N ASN A 41 2.23 0.51 -6.08
CA ASN A 41 2.81 1.05 -7.29
C ASN A 41 3.38 -0.06 -8.20
N GLN A 42 4.03 -1.08 -7.63
CA GLN A 42 4.58 -2.20 -8.40
C GLN A 42 3.51 -3.12 -8.99
N GLU A 43 2.29 -3.13 -8.46
CA GLU A 43 1.16 -3.89 -9.04
C GLU A 43 0.53 -3.18 -10.26
N LYS A 44 0.84 -1.89 -10.50
CA LYS A 44 0.26 -1.10 -11.59
C LYS A 44 1.01 -1.31 -12.91
N PRO A 45 0.32 -1.52 -14.05
CA PRO A 45 0.95 -1.69 -15.37
C PRO A 45 1.84 -0.52 -15.85
N ARG A 46 1.67 0.66 -15.25
CA ARG A 46 2.47 1.88 -15.51
C ARG A 46 2.97 2.51 -14.21
N GLY A 47 3.24 1.67 -13.21
CA GLY A 47 3.89 2.13 -11.98
C GLY A 47 5.33 2.56 -12.23
N TYR A 48 5.85 3.42 -11.37
CA TYR A 48 7.25 3.77 -11.37
C TYR A 48 8.13 2.55 -11.11
N SER A 49 9.22 2.40 -11.85
CA SER A 49 10.26 1.42 -11.52
C SER A 49 10.89 1.70 -10.15
N PHE A 50 11.59 0.72 -9.58
CA PHE A 50 12.32 0.93 -8.32
C PHE A 50 13.37 2.04 -8.42
N GLY A 51 13.98 2.23 -9.59
CA GLY A 51 14.95 3.30 -9.83
C GLY A 51 14.29 4.69 -9.83
N GLU A 52 13.12 4.81 -10.42
CA GLU A 52 12.35 6.07 -10.41
C GLU A 52 11.86 6.40 -9.00
N LEU A 53 11.30 5.42 -8.28
CA LEU A 53 10.91 5.60 -6.89
C LEU A 53 12.09 5.98 -5.98
N ALA A 54 13.26 5.38 -6.19
CA ALA A 54 14.48 5.71 -5.46
C ALA A 54 14.85 7.19 -5.62
N LYS A 55 14.77 7.71 -6.86
CA LYS A 55 15.01 9.13 -7.15
C LYS A 55 13.94 10.04 -6.53
N ILE A 56 12.66 9.70 -6.68
CA ILE A 56 11.54 10.49 -6.13
C ILE A 56 11.60 10.57 -4.61
N LEU A 57 11.91 9.46 -3.95
CA LEU A 57 11.90 9.34 -2.49
C LEU A 57 13.26 9.67 -1.86
N GLY A 58 14.29 9.98 -2.65
CA GLY A 58 15.63 10.30 -2.15
C GLY A 58 16.27 9.15 -1.36
N MET A 59 16.05 7.90 -1.76
CA MET A 59 16.60 6.72 -1.07
C MET A 59 17.26 5.73 -2.03
N ARG A 60 18.05 4.78 -1.48
CA ARG A 60 18.69 3.74 -2.29
C ARG A 60 17.66 2.81 -2.91
N ARG A 61 17.95 2.29 -4.11
CA ARG A 61 17.07 1.37 -4.84
C ARG A 61 16.76 0.10 -4.04
N GLU A 62 17.77 -0.42 -3.35
CA GLU A 62 17.67 -1.60 -2.49
C GLU A 62 16.71 -1.35 -1.32
N SER A 63 16.71 -0.13 -0.78
CA SER A 63 15.77 0.27 0.27
C SER A 63 14.33 0.29 -0.23
N VAL A 64 14.08 0.77 -1.46
CA VAL A 64 12.75 0.72 -2.08
C VAL A 64 12.30 -0.73 -2.27
N TYR A 65 13.20 -1.61 -2.73
CA TYR A 65 12.90 -3.03 -2.91
C TYR A 65 12.50 -3.71 -1.59
N VAL A 66 13.27 -3.50 -0.51
CA VAL A 66 12.95 -4.04 0.82
C VAL A 66 11.61 -3.51 1.33
N ARG A 67 11.32 -2.22 1.13
CA ARG A 67 10.03 -1.63 1.50
C ARG A 67 8.87 -2.22 0.70
N ALA A 68 9.08 -2.51 -0.59
CA ALA A 68 8.08 -3.18 -1.43
C ALA A 68 7.76 -4.60 -0.93
N ILE A 69 8.77 -5.36 -0.48
CA ILE A 69 8.56 -6.69 0.14
C ILE A 69 7.69 -6.56 1.39
N LYS A 70 8.06 -5.65 2.31
CA LYS A 70 7.29 -5.42 3.54
C LYS A 70 5.86 -4.98 3.24
N GLY A 71 5.68 -4.10 2.26
CA GLY A 71 4.36 -3.64 1.82
C GLY A 71 3.49 -4.75 1.25
N ARG A 72 4.06 -5.70 0.50
CA ARG A 72 3.33 -6.88 0.00
C ARG A 72 2.88 -7.79 1.13
N ALA A 73 3.71 -7.99 2.16
CA ALA A 73 3.33 -8.77 3.34
C ALA A 73 2.15 -8.10 4.08
N LEU A 74 2.24 -6.79 4.34
CA LEU A 74 1.16 -6.02 4.97
C LEU A 74 -0.14 -6.07 4.14
N LEU A 75 -0.06 -5.94 2.82
CA LEU A 75 -1.22 -6.09 1.94
C LEU A 75 -1.83 -7.48 2.01
N ALA A 76 -1.01 -8.53 2.09
CA ALA A 76 -1.49 -9.90 2.21
C ALA A 76 -2.22 -10.12 3.56
N GLU A 77 -1.67 -9.60 4.66
CA GLU A 77 -2.31 -9.63 5.98
C GLU A 77 -3.64 -8.87 5.99
N MET A 78 -3.68 -7.66 5.43
CA MET A 78 -4.90 -6.86 5.31
C MET A 78 -5.96 -7.58 4.46
N ARG A 79 -5.55 -8.16 3.32
CA ARG A 79 -6.41 -8.93 2.43
C ARG A 79 -6.98 -10.16 3.14
N ALA A 80 -6.16 -10.88 3.90
CA ALA A 80 -6.59 -12.02 4.71
C ALA A 80 -7.59 -11.62 5.79
N ARG A 81 -7.32 -10.53 6.54
CA ARG A 81 -8.23 -10.01 7.58
C ARG A 81 -9.59 -9.60 7.02
N LEU A 82 -9.63 -9.03 5.82
CA LEU A 82 -10.86 -8.59 5.16
C LEU A 82 -11.58 -9.72 4.40
N GLY A 83 -11.04 -10.95 4.41
CA GLY A 83 -11.57 -12.06 3.61
C GLY A 83 -11.40 -11.90 2.09
N VAL A 84 -10.68 -10.87 1.65
CA VAL A 84 -10.45 -10.56 0.23
C VAL A 84 -9.20 -11.29 -0.24
N THR A 85 -9.31 -12.60 -0.44
CA THR A 85 -8.18 -13.42 -0.91
C THR A 85 -7.86 -13.23 -2.40
N SER A 86 -8.75 -12.62 -3.20
CA SER A 86 -8.33 -11.90 -4.41
C SER A 86 -9.36 -10.85 -4.84
N LEU A 87 -8.89 -9.66 -5.21
CA LEU A 87 -9.73 -8.60 -5.82
C LEU A 87 -10.48 -9.12 -7.06
N ARG A 88 -9.87 -10.07 -7.77
CA ARG A 88 -10.47 -10.79 -8.89
C ARG A 88 -11.68 -11.62 -8.45
N ARG A 89 -11.52 -12.50 -7.44
CA ARG A 89 -12.63 -13.33 -6.92
C ARG A 89 -13.72 -12.48 -6.27
N HIS A 90 -13.36 -11.41 -5.58
CA HIS A 90 -14.34 -10.49 -5.00
C HIS A 90 -15.14 -9.75 -6.08
N ARG A 91 -14.48 -9.31 -7.16
CA ARG A 91 -15.17 -8.73 -8.33
C ARG A 91 -16.02 -9.77 -9.06
N GLU A 92 -15.51 -10.99 -9.26
CA GLU A 92 -16.27 -12.09 -9.86
C GLU A 92 -17.53 -12.39 -9.03
N ALA A 93 -17.41 -12.48 -7.71
CA ALA A 93 -18.55 -12.65 -6.80
C ALA A 93 -19.55 -11.49 -6.89
N ARG A 94 -19.07 -10.24 -6.90
CA ARG A 94 -19.92 -9.04 -7.07
C ARG A 94 -20.63 -8.98 -8.43
N LEU A 95 -19.95 -9.39 -9.51
CA LEU A 95 -20.52 -9.45 -10.86
C LEU A 95 -21.57 -10.56 -10.96
N GLN A 96 -21.31 -11.71 -10.33
CA GLN A 96 -22.28 -12.81 -10.22
C GLN A 96 -23.50 -12.40 -9.39
N GLU A 97 -23.31 -11.76 -8.23
CA GLU A 97 -24.38 -11.23 -7.39
C GLU A 97 -25.24 -10.19 -8.12
N ALA A 98 -24.62 -9.35 -8.97
CA ALA A 98 -25.33 -8.35 -9.77
C ALA A 98 -25.85 -8.87 -11.13
N ALA A 99 -25.65 -10.16 -11.46
CA ALA A 99 -25.95 -10.75 -12.76
C ALA A 99 -25.34 -9.99 -13.97
N LEU A 100 -24.18 -9.34 -13.76
CA LEU A 100 -23.50 -8.55 -14.78
C LEU A 100 -22.38 -9.36 -15.45
N PRO A 101 -22.30 -9.38 -16.79
CA PRO A 101 -21.21 -10.05 -17.50
C PRO A 101 -19.87 -9.32 -17.30
N ASP A 102 -18.77 -10.07 -17.16
CA ASP A 102 -17.43 -9.51 -17.13
C ASP A 102 -17.01 -9.05 -18.55
N ARG A 103 -16.86 -7.75 -18.74
CA ARG A 103 -16.59 -7.12 -20.05
C ARG A 103 -15.10 -6.93 -20.36
N ARG A 104 -14.19 -7.64 -19.69
CA ARG A 104 -12.76 -7.53 -19.99
C ARG A 104 -12.46 -8.18 -21.35
N PRO A 105 -11.60 -7.57 -22.18
CA PRO A 105 -11.17 -8.18 -23.44
C PRO A 105 -10.41 -9.48 -23.16
N ALA A 106 -10.82 -10.55 -23.84
CA ALA A 106 -10.15 -11.86 -23.80
C ALA A 106 -8.71 -11.69 -24.35
N GLY A 107 -7.71 -11.71 -23.47
CA GLY A 107 -6.33 -11.46 -23.87
C GLY A 107 -5.36 -11.14 -22.74
N VAL A 108 -5.84 -10.79 -21.53
CA VAL A 108 -4.96 -10.64 -20.35
C VAL A 108 -4.77 -12.00 -19.66
N HIS A 109 -4.32 -13.00 -20.42
CA HIS A 109 -3.80 -14.26 -19.88
C HIS A 109 -2.29 -14.14 -19.71
N HIS A 110 -1.84 -13.31 -18.76
CA HIS A 110 -0.43 -13.38 -18.37
C HIS A 110 -0.24 -14.63 -17.51
N ARG A 111 0.38 -15.65 -18.13
CA ARG A 111 0.83 -16.89 -17.50
C ARG A 111 1.43 -16.62 -16.12
N ALA A 112 0.80 -17.18 -15.09
CA ALA A 112 1.43 -17.48 -13.81
C ALA A 112 1.10 -18.94 -13.45
N ASN A 113 1.51 -19.85 -14.35
CA ASN A 113 1.91 -21.18 -13.94
C ASN A 113 3.42 -21.10 -13.76
N LEU A 114 3.87 -21.12 -12.52
CA LEU A 114 5.23 -21.55 -12.21
C LEU A 114 5.08 -22.72 -11.26
N SER A 115 5.59 -23.84 -11.77
CA SER A 115 5.92 -25.09 -11.09
C SER A 115 6.75 -24.87 -9.84
#